data_AF-A0A327Z6T6-F1
#
_entry.id   AF-A0A327Z6T6-F1
#
_cell.length_a   1.000
_cell.length_b   1.000
_cell.length_c   1.000
_cell.angle_alpha   90.00
_cell.angle_beta   90.00
_cell.angle_gamma   90.00
#
_symmetry.space_group_name_H-M   'P 1'
#
loop_
_entity.id
_entity.type
_entity.pdbx_description
1 polymer ?
#
loop_
_entity_poly.entity_id
_entity_poly.type
_entity_poly.pdbx_seq_one_letter_code
_entity_poly.pdbx_strand_id
1 'polypeptide(L)'
;MGGAHRGEDPWAAWPSIPAVLRVMAGWFFVGIGVLNLAVEVDGGLIAPYLIFHVVLLGGGVLLLSWHRIAPSLAACLVAALLALAGMAATAVPVTSGCCLADHPQRRGYPFPFLGTGDGVHVDPEYLVTDLIFWGCAGLMLLVVLTGIERLLPERRTPVDLGGYQGKHAETRAMDATTDRADENVGGLP
;
A
#
# COMPACT_ATOMS: atom_id res chain seq x y z
N MET A 1 50.95 -16.14 1.34
CA MET A 1 49.63 -16.00 1.98
C MET A 1 49.20 -14.55 1.81
N GLY A 2 48.41 -14.26 0.79
CA GLY A 2 47.94 -12.90 0.49
C GLY A 2 46.46 -12.99 0.12
N GLY A 3 45.60 -12.80 1.12
CA GLY A 3 44.16 -12.71 0.93
C GLY A 3 43.83 -11.34 0.34
N ALA A 4 43.31 -11.32 -0.88
CA ALA A 4 42.81 -10.13 -1.51
C ALA A 4 41.62 -9.58 -0.69
N HIS A 5 41.81 -8.42 -0.05
CA HIS A 5 40.72 -7.53 0.31
C HIS A 5 40.03 -7.12 -0.99
N ARG A 6 38.97 -7.85 -1.35
CA ARG A 6 38.00 -7.44 -2.38
C ARG A 6 37.51 -6.07 -1.96
N GLY A 7 37.64 -5.08 -2.85
CA GLY A 7 37.19 -3.72 -2.64
C GLY A 7 35.76 -3.70 -2.16
N GLU A 8 35.57 -3.43 -0.86
CA GLU A 8 34.31 -2.97 -0.33
C GLU A 8 34.21 -1.52 -0.76
N ASP A 9 33.49 -1.29 -1.84
CA ASP A 9 33.16 0.03 -2.32
C ASP A 9 32.56 0.86 -1.16
N PRO A 10 33.22 1.91 -0.65
CA PRO A 10 32.77 2.64 0.54
C PRO A 10 31.40 3.32 0.35
N TRP A 11 30.96 3.43 -0.92
CA TRP A 11 29.67 3.95 -1.32
C TRP A 11 28.56 2.89 -1.34
N ALA A 12 28.87 1.59 -1.30
CA ALA A 12 27.86 0.51 -1.23
C ALA A 12 27.12 0.47 0.12
N ALA A 13 27.68 1.10 1.16
CA ALA A 13 27.09 1.21 2.48
C ALA A 13 26.11 2.40 2.62
N TRP A 14 25.94 3.24 1.60
CA TRP A 14 25.07 4.40 1.71
C TRP A 14 23.59 3.97 1.76
N PRO A 15 22.82 4.46 2.74
CA PRO A 15 21.39 4.19 2.77
C PRO A 15 20.75 4.77 1.52
N SER A 16 19.87 3.99 0.90
CA SER A 16 19.12 4.47 -0.26
C SER A 16 18.27 5.68 0.14
N ILE A 17 18.14 6.66 -0.76
CA ILE A 17 17.28 7.84 -0.59
C ILE A 17 15.90 7.50 0.01
N PRO A 18 15.14 6.49 -0.47
CA PRO A 18 13.85 6.15 0.13
C PRO A 18 13.96 5.63 1.57
N ALA A 19 15.07 4.98 1.95
CA ALA A 19 15.27 4.55 3.32
C ALA A 19 15.46 5.76 4.25
N VAL A 20 16.21 6.78 3.82
CA VAL A 20 16.40 8.03 4.56
C VAL A 20 15.07 8.78 4.69
N LEU A 21 14.35 8.96 3.57
CA LEU A 21 13.05 9.63 3.57
C LEU A 21 12.03 8.93 4.47
N ARG A 22 11.98 7.60 4.44
CA ARG A 22 11.13 6.79 5.34
C ARG A 22 11.42 7.08 6.81
N VAL A 23 12.69 7.10 7.20
CA VAL A 23 13.10 7.33 8.59
C VAL A 23 12.77 8.77 9.01
N MET A 24 13.07 9.75 8.17
CA MET A 24 12.74 11.17 8.42
C MET A 24 11.23 11.38 8.56
N ALA A 25 10.43 10.86 7.62
CA ALA A 25 8.98 10.94 7.66
C ALA A 25 8.40 10.20 8.89
N GLY A 26 8.95 9.03 9.22
CA GLY A 26 8.55 8.26 10.39
C GLY A 26 8.75 9.04 11.69
N TRP A 27 9.93 9.61 11.90
CA TRP A 27 10.20 10.45 13.08
C TRP A 27 9.34 11.71 13.12
N PHE A 28 9.13 12.36 11.97
CA PHE A 28 8.28 13.53 11.87
C PHE A 28 6.84 13.23 12.30
N PHE A 29 6.25 12.15 11.78
CA PHE A 29 4.89 11.73 12.15
C PHE A 29 4.76 11.27 13.60
N VAL A 30 5.75 10.56 14.14
CA VAL A 30 5.78 10.21 15.56
C VAL A 30 5.86 11.47 16.43
N GLY A 31 6.76 12.39 16.10
CA GLY A 31 6.93 13.63 16.86
C GLY A 31 5.66 14.47 16.91
N ILE A 32 5.05 14.73 15.75
CA ILE A 32 3.79 15.49 15.67
C ILE A 32 2.63 14.73 16.33
N GLY A 33 2.51 13.43 16.08
CA GLY A 33 1.44 12.60 16.66
C GLY A 33 1.49 12.58 18.19
N VAL A 34 2.67 12.37 18.78
CA VAL A 34 2.85 12.38 20.24
C VAL A 34 2.59 13.76 20.82
N LEU A 35 3.16 14.82 20.22
CA LEU A 35 2.97 16.19 20.72
C LEU A 35 1.50 16.60 20.70
N ASN A 36 0.80 16.34 19.60
CA ASN A 36 -0.60 16.71 19.48
C ASN A 36 -1.50 15.87 20.39
N LEU A 37 -1.21 14.58 20.57
CA LEU A 37 -1.93 13.76 21.55
C LEU A 37 -1.75 14.27 22.98
N ALA A 38 -0.53 14.70 23.35
CA ALA A 38 -0.28 15.27 24.67
C ALA A 38 -1.10 16.56 24.88
N VAL A 39 -1.10 17.46 23.90
CA VAL A 39 -1.90 18.70 23.93
C VAL A 39 -3.40 18.39 24.02
N GLU A 40 -3.87 17.37 23.32
CA GLU A 40 -5.29 17.01 23.27
C GLU A 40 -5.78 16.35 24.58
N VAL A 41 -4.91 15.58 25.24
CA VAL A 41 -5.17 15.03 26.59
C VAL A 41 -5.32 16.16 27.62
N ASP A 42 -4.51 17.22 27.50
CA ASP A 42 -4.56 18.36 28.42
C ASP A 42 -5.71 19.34 28.09
N GLY A 43 -6.06 19.50 26.81
CA GLY A 43 -7.04 20.47 26.32
C GLY A 43 -8.50 19.98 26.24
N GLY A 44 -8.73 18.69 26.45
CA GLY A 44 -10.04 18.05 26.32
C GLY A 44 -10.18 17.30 24.99
N LEU A 45 -10.48 16.01 25.08
CA LEU A 45 -10.52 15.07 23.95
C LEU A 45 -11.67 15.37 22.98
N ILE A 46 -11.33 15.79 21.76
CA ILE A 46 -12.30 15.94 20.65
C ILE A 46 -12.13 14.75 19.72
N ALA A 47 -13.03 13.76 19.82
CA ALA A 47 -12.94 12.46 19.14
C ALA A 47 -12.38 12.45 17.69
N PRO A 48 -12.81 13.33 16.76
CA PRO A 48 -12.25 13.34 15.40
C PRO A 48 -10.76 13.70 15.33
N TYR A 49 -10.29 14.67 16.12
CA TYR A 49 -8.88 15.06 16.15
C TYR A 49 -8.01 13.96 16.73
N LEU A 50 -8.50 13.29 17.78
CA LEU A 50 -7.84 12.13 18.36
C LEU A 50 -7.57 11.02 17.32
N ILE A 51 -8.56 10.69 16.47
CA ILE A 51 -8.39 9.65 15.45
C ILE A 51 -7.30 10.06 14.45
N PHE A 52 -7.28 11.32 14.01
CA PHE A 52 -6.24 11.83 13.12
C PHE A 52 -4.84 11.60 13.71
N HIS A 53 -4.62 12.04 14.95
CA HIS A 53 -3.32 11.94 15.60
C HIS A 53 -2.89 10.49 15.87
N VAL A 54 -3.84 9.61 16.22
CA VAL A 54 -3.58 8.18 16.40
C VAL A 54 -3.17 7.53 15.07
N VAL A 55 -3.87 7.82 13.97
CA VAL A 55 -3.52 7.30 12.64
C VAL A 55 -2.15 7.81 12.20
N LEU A 56 -1.85 9.09 12.42
CA LEU A 56 -0.56 9.68 12.10
C LEU A 56 0.58 9.04 12.90
N LEU A 57 0.37 8.89 14.21
CA LEU A 57 1.32 8.22 15.11
C LEU A 57 1.55 6.76 14.68
N GLY A 58 0.47 6.03 14.41
CA GLY A 58 0.53 4.64 13.95
C GLY A 58 1.30 4.51 12.63
N GLY A 59 1.02 5.38 11.65
CA GLY A 59 1.75 5.46 10.39
C GLY A 59 3.24 5.73 10.59
N GLY A 60 3.59 6.69 11.46
CA GLY A 60 4.98 6.99 11.82
C GLY A 60 5.71 5.81 12.46
N VAL A 61 5.09 5.15 13.44
CA VAL A 61 5.65 3.95 14.09
C VAL A 61 5.85 2.82 13.09
N LEU A 62 4.91 2.61 12.17
CA LEU A 62 5.03 1.59 11.11
C LEU A 62 6.17 1.92 10.14
N LEU A 63 6.29 3.19 9.72
CA LEU A 63 7.40 3.63 8.89
C LEU A 63 8.75 3.40 9.56
N LEU A 64 8.87 3.53 10.88
CA LEU A 64 10.12 3.27 11.60
C LEU A 64 10.38 1.77 11.81
N SER A 65 9.38 1.05 12.30
CA SER A 65 9.51 -0.36 12.72
C SER A 65 9.62 -1.35 11.56
N TRP A 66 9.03 -1.05 10.41
CA TRP A 66 8.91 -2.04 9.34
C TRP A 66 9.89 -1.81 8.20
N HIS A 67 10.99 -2.56 8.20
CA HIS A 67 12.07 -2.38 7.22
C HIS A 67 11.86 -3.19 5.92
N ARG A 68 11.09 -4.29 5.95
CA ARG A 68 10.85 -5.15 4.78
C ARG A 68 9.42 -5.70 4.74
N ILE A 69 8.52 -4.95 4.10
CA ILE A 69 7.21 -5.46 3.70
C ILE A 69 7.36 -5.98 2.27
N ALA A 70 6.99 -7.23 2.05
CA ALA A 70 6.77 -7.79 0.72
C ALA A 70 5.27 -8.02 0.59
N PRO A 71 4.48 -6.96 0.35
CA PRO A 71 3.03 -7.06 0.30
C PRO A 71 2.61 -7.80 -0.98
N SER A 72 1.48 -8.50 -0.94
CA SER A 72 0.87 -9.02 -2.16
C SER A 72 0.35 -7.87 -3.03
N LEU A 73 0.22 -8.11 -4.34
CA LEU A 73 -0.38 -7.14 -5.25
C LEU A 73 -1.82 -6.80 -4.82
N ALA A 74 -2.57 -7.79 -4.34
CA ALA A 74 -3.92 -7.59 -3.86
C ALA A 74 -3.95 -6.66 -2.64
N ALA A 75 -3.06 -6.86 -1.67
CA ALA A 75 -2.94 -5.98 -0.50
C ALA A 75 -2.59 -4.53 -0.90
N CYS A 76 -1.67 -4.36 -1.86
CA CYS A 76 -1.36 -3.04 -2.42
C CYS A 76 -2.57 -2.36 -3.06
N LEU A 77 -3.32 -3.08 -3.90
CA LEU A 77 -4.49 -2.55 -4.58
C LEU A 77 -5.60 -2.17 -3.58
N VAL A 78 -5.87 -3.02 -2.59
CA VAL A 78 -6.89 -2.73 -1.57
C VAL A 78 -6.50 -1.51 -0.73
N ALA A 79 -5.23 -1.41 -0.31
CA ALA A 79 -4.74 -0.25 0.43
C ALA A 79 -4.80 1.05 -0.40
N ALA A 80 -4.43 0.99 -1.68
CA ALA A 80 -4.49 2.14 -2.58
C ALA A 80 -5.94 2.58 -2.83
N LEU A 81 -6.86 1.62 -3.04
CA LEU A 81 -8.28 1.88 -3.21
C LEU A 81 -8.89 2.48 -1.95
N LEU A 82 -8.50 2.02 -0.76
CA LEU A 82 -8.95 2.62 0.50
C LEU A 82 -8.55 4.10 0.56
N ALA A 83 -7.27 4.41 0.28
CA ALA A 83 -6.79 5.78 0.31
C ALA A 83 -7.55 6.66 -0.69
N LEU A 84 -7.76 6.19 -1.92
CA LEU A 84 -8.51 6.92 -2.94
C LEU A 84 -9.99 7.11 -2.57
N ALA A 85 -10.64 6.06 -2.07
CA ALA A 85 -12.04 6.12 -1.64
C ALA A 85 -12.21 7.07 -0.45
N GLY A 86 -11.26 7.06 0.48
CA GLY A 86 -11.20 7.99 1.59
C GLY A 86 -11.08 9.43 1.13
N MET A 87 -10.12 9.73 0.25
CA MET A 87 -9.95 11.07 -0.34
C MET A 87 -11.22 11.53 -1.10
N ALA A 88 -11.89 10.62 -1.81
CA ALA A 88 -13.12 10.94 -2.52
C ALA A 88 -14.29 11.22 -1.55
N ALA A 89 -14.38 10.46 -0.46
CA ALA A 89 -15.42 10.66 0.56
C ALA A 89 -15.27 12.00 1.29
N THR A 90 -14.03 12.50 1.40
CA THR A 90 -13.71 13.74 2.11
C THR A 90 -13.63 14.95 1.20
N ALA A 91 -13.71 14.73 -0.12
CA ALA A 91 -13.71 15.80 -1.09
C ALA A 91 -14.90 16.75 -0.90
N VAL A 92 -16.08 16.25 -0.50
CA VAL A 92 -17.32 17.03 -0.50
C VAL A 92 -17.64 17.53 0.92
N PRO A 93 -17.84 18.84 1.13
CA PRO A 93 -18.24 19.38 2.42
C PRO A 93 -19.65 18.91 2.79
N VAL A 94 -19.86 18.55 4.06
CA VAL A 94 -21.19 18.21 4.58
C VAL A 94 -21.97 19.52 4.78
N THR A 95 -22.95 19.79 3.92
CA THR A 95 -23.74 21.04 3.94
C THR A 95 -25.03 20.94 4.77
N SER A 96 -25.12 19.99 5.71
CA SER A 96 -26.36 19.64 6.43
C SER A 96 -26.79 20.61 7.54
N GLY A 97 -26.44 21.90 7.45
CA GLY A 97 -26.83 22.92 8.43
C GLY A 97 -27.03 24.29 7.78
N CYS A 98 -28.23 24.54 7.27
CA CYS A 98 -28.66 25.84 6.75
C CYS A 98 -28.38 27.01 7.72
N CYS A 99 -28.19 28.21 7.13
CA CYS A 99 -28.14 29.56 7.73
C CYS A 99 -26.77 30.25 7.87
N LEU A 100 -25.67 29.65 7.41
CA LEU A 100 -24.34 30.30 7.28
C LEU A 100 -23.73 30.06 5.89
N ALA A 101 -24.55 30.17 4.83
CA ALA A 101 -24.11 29.96 3.45
C ALA A 101 -22.95 30.88 3.03
N ASP A 102 -22.85 32.06 3.64
CA ASP A 102 -21.78 33.04 3.35
C ASP A 102 -20.47 32.72 4.08
N HIS A 103 -20.50 31.89 5.13
CA HIS A 103 -19.33 31.39 5.84
C HIS A 103 -19.53 29.91 6.12
N PRO A 104 -19.33 29.01 5.13
CA PRO A 104 -19.34 27.58 5.37
C PRO A 104 -18.21 27.30 6.36
N GLN A 105 -18.53 27.24 7.65
CA GLN A 105 -17.61 26.76 8.65
C GLN A 105 -17.27 25.35 8.21
N ARG A 106 -16.08 25.18 7.64
CA ARG A 106 -15.50 23.91 7.18
C ARG A 106 -15.29 23.01 8.40
N ARG A 107 -16.39 22.56 8.97
CA ARG A 107 -16.46 21.71 10.16
C ARG A 107 -16.85 20.33 9.65
N GLY A 108 -15.84 19.50 9.49
CA GLY A 108 -16.01 18.13 9.04
C GLY A 108 -14.73 17.37 9.31
N TYR A 109 -14.89 16.16 9.82
CA TYR A 109 -13.83 15.18 9.89
C TYR A 109 -14.20 14.02 8.97
N PRO A 110 -13.33 13.62 8.04
CA PRO A 110 -12.04 14.25 7.68
C PRO A 110 -12.19 15.60 6.95
N PHE A 111 -11.08 16.28 6.66
CA PHE A 111 -11.05 17.71 6.34
C PHE A 111 -11.53 18.00 4.92
N PRO A 112 -12.71 18.62 4.71
CA PRO A 112 -13.20 18.89 3.37
C PRO A 112 -12.33 19.92 2.64
N PHE A 113 -11.65 19.47 1.58
CA PHE A 113 -10.71 20.30 0.82
C PHE A 113 -11.36 21.06 -0.34
N LEU A 114 -12.47 20.58 -0.93
CA LEU A 114 -13.23 21.36 -1.92
C LEU A 114 -14.22 22.28 -1.20
N GLY A 115 -14.05 23.59 -1.41
CA GLY A 115 -15.07 24.57 -1.06
C GLY A 115 -15.95 24.90 -2.28
N THR A 116 -17.24 25.13 -2.04
CA THR A 116 -18.22 25.45 -3.10
C THR A 116 -18.95 26.78 -2.89
N GLY A 117 -18.55 27.61 -1.91
CA GLY A 117 -19.20 28.89 -1.57
C GLY A 117 -19.12 29.92 -2.71
N ASP A 118 -17.94 30.48 -2.96
CA ASP A 118 -17.72 31.51 -4.00
C ASP A 118 -17.18 30.94 -5.32
N GLY A 119 -17.27 29.62 -5.51
CA GLY A 119 -16.68 28.87 -6.62
C GLY A 119 -15.95 27.61 -6.15
N VAL A 120 -15.65 26.70 -7.09
CA VAL A 120 -14.89 25.48 -6.79
C VAL A 120 -13.44 25.87 -6.52
N HIS A 121 -13.03 25.78 -5.26
CA HIS A 121 -11.65 26.03 -4.84
C HIS A 121 -11.12 24.88 -4.00
N VAL A 122 -9.87 24.51 -4.25
CA VAL A 122 -9.14 23.51 -3.49
C VAL A 122 -8.33 24.22 -2.43
N ASP A 123 -8.55 23.86 -1.18
CA ASP A 123 -7.67 24.29 -0.09
C ASP A 123 -6.47 23.32 0.00
N PRO A 124 -5.25 23.78 -0.33
CA PRO A 124 -4.08 22.90 -0.37
C PRO A 124 -3.72 22.36 1.02
N GLU A 125 -4.02 23.09 2.10
CA GLU A 125 -3.68 22.67 3.46
C GLU A 125 -4.52 21.46 3.87
N TYR A 126 -5.83 21.52 3.64
CA TYR A 126 -6.73 20.39 3.90
C TYR A 126 -6.47 19.22 2.95
N LEU A 127 -6.17 19.48 1.68
CA LEU A 127 -5.82 18.43 0.72
C LEU A 127 -4.58 17.64 1.16
N VAL A 128 -3.51 18.34 1.56
CA VAL A 128 -2.27 17.71 2.04
C VAL A 128 -2.53 16.93 3.33
N THR A 129 -3.32 17.49 4.23
CA THR A 129 -3.67 16.84 5.50
C THR A 129 -4.44 15.53 5.27
N ASP A 130 -5.43 15.56 4.39
CA ASP A 130 -6.19 14.37 4.01
C ASP A 130 -5.33 13.33 3.29
N LEU A 131 -4.43 13.76 2.39
CA LEU A 131 -3.50 12.86 1.71
C LEU A 131 -2.59 12.12 2.70
N ILE A 132 -2.07 12.84 3.70
CA ILE A 132 -1.23 12.27 4.76
C ILE A 132 -2.05 11.27 5.59
N PHE A 133 -3.26 11.67 6.00
CA PHE A 133 -4.13 10.82 6.81
C PHE A 133 -4.50 9.51 6.09
N TRP A 134 -5.04 9.60 4.88
CA TRP A 134 -5.45 8.44 4.10
C TRP A 134 -4.26 7.60 3.62
N GLY A 135 -3.10 8.22 3.38
CA GLY A 135 -1.85 7.51 3.15
C GLY A 135 -1.41 6.68 4.36
N CYS A 136 -1.48 7.24 5.56
CA CYS A 136 -1.17 6.52 6.80
C CYS A 136 -2.19 5.40 7.08
N ALA A 137 -3.48 5.67 6.90
CA ALA A 137 -4.53 4.67 7.06
C ALA A 137 -4.36 3.50 6.05
N GLY A 138 -4.04 3.83 4.79
CA GLY A 138 -3.72 2.84 3.76
C GLY A 138 -2.48 2.01 4.11
N LEU A 139 -1.43 2.63 4.64
CA LEU A 139 -0.23 1.93 5.12
C LEU A 139 -0.55 0.97 6.26
N MET A 140 -1.36 1.40 7.24
CA MET A 140 -1.83 0.55 8.32
C MET A 140 -2.61 -0.66 7.79
N LEU A 141 -3.53 -0.43 6.86
CA LEU A 141 -4.29 -1.51 6.24
C LEU A 141 -3.39 -2.49 5.46
N LEU A 142 -2.44 -1.98 4.68
CA LEU A 142 -1.47 -2.79 3.95
C LEU A 142 -0.70 -3.73 4.88
N VAL A 143 -0.28 -3.19 6.02
CA VAL A 143 0.42 -3.92 7.09
C VAL A 143 -0.48 -5.02 7.67
N VAL A 144 -1.72 -4.69 8.01
CA VAL A 144 -2.68 -5.65 8.56
C VAL A 144 -2.95 -6.78 7.57
N LEU A 145 -3.22 -6.46 6.30
CA LEU A 145 -3.46 -7.45 5.25
C LEU A 145 -2.23 -8.35 5.04
N THR A 146 -1.03 -7.77 5.01
CA THR A 146 0.21 -8.54 4.89
C THR A 146 0.42 -9.44 6.11
N GLY A 147 0.05 -8.99 7.32
CA GLY A 147 0.06 -9.79 8.53
C GLY A 147 -0.91 -10.97 8.46
N ILE A 148 -2.16 -10.71 8.05
CA ILE A 148 -3.20 -11.73 7.87
C ILE A 148 -2.75 -12.78 6.84
N GLU A 149 -2.23 -12.36 5.68
CA GLU A 149 -1.73 -13.27 4.64
C GLU A 149 -0.58 -14.16 5.15
N ARG A 150 0.27 -13.65 6.05
CA ARG A 150 1.35 -14.43 6.66
C ARG A 150 0.86 -15.42 7.71
N LEU A 151 -0.22 -15.08 8.40
CA LEU A 151 -0.79 -15.91 9.47
C LEU A 151 -1.74 -16.98 8.94
N LEU A 152 -2.36 -16.78 7.77
CA LEU A 152 -3.24 -17.75 7.13
C LEU A 152 -2.42 -18.93 6.56
N PRO A 153 -2.49 -20.13 7.16
CA PRO A 153 -1.70 -21.29 6.74
C PRO A 153 -2.14 -21.87 5.37
N GLU A 154 -3.35 -21.53 4.91
CA GLU A 154 -4.05 -22.29 3.87
C GLU A 154 -3.56 -22.08 2.42
N ARG A 155 -2.85 -20.99 2.08
CA ARG A 155 -2.60 -20.66 0.65
C ARG A 155 -1.25 -21.14 0.10
N ARG A 156 -0.62 -22.11 0.76
CA ARG A 156 0.59 -22.81 0.29
C ARG A 156 0.44 -24.32 0.32
N THR A 157 -0.74 -24.87 0.06
CA THR A 157 -0.75 -26.20 -0.59
C THR A 157 -0.32 -25.96 -2.03
N PRO A 158 0.92 -26.33 -2.45
CA PRO A 158 1.17 -26.50 -3.87
C PRO A 158 0.07 -27.43 -4.37
N VAL A 159 -0.77 -26.93 -5.29
CA VAL A 159 -1.59 -27.85 -6.08
C VAL A 159 -0.57 -28.73 -6.76
N ASP A 160 -0.51 -30.01 -6.35
CA ASP A 160 0.38 -30.98 -6.95
C ASP A 160 -0.09 -31.24 -8.39
N LEU A 161 0.37 -30.37 -9.29
CA LEU A 161 0.16 -30.48 -10.72
C LEU A 161 0.97 -31.64 -11.31
N GLY A 162 1.85 -32.27 -10.53
CA GLY A 162 2.59 -33.47 -10.94
C GLY A 162 1.65 -34.63 -11.25
N GLY A 163 0.54 -34.75 -10.51
CA GLY A 163 -0.52 -35.71 -10.82
C GLY A 163 -1.37 -35.36 -12.05
N TYR A 164 -1.41 -34.08 -12.44
CA TYR A 164 -2.23 -33.59 -13.55
C TYR A 164 -1.49 -33.61 -14.89
N GLN A 165 -0.18 -33.36 -14.89
CA GLN A 165 0.65 -33.45 -16.10
C GLN A 165 0.80 -34.90 -16.59
N GLY A 166 0.92 -35.88 -15.69
CA GLY A 166 1.06 -37.29 -16.08
C GLY A 166 -0.21 -37.91 -16.70
N LYS A 167 -1.40 -37.41 -16.37
CA LYS A 167 -2.66 -38.07 -16.77
C LYS A 167 -3.30 -37.54 -18.05
N HIS A 168 -2.88 -36.36 -18.53
CA HIS A 168 -3.47 -35.69 -19.70
C HIS A 168 -2.47 -35.27 -20.78
N ALA A 169 -1.16 -35.34 -20.53
CA ALA A 169 -0.16 -35.01 -21.56
C ALA A 169 0.16 -36.20 -22.50
N GLU A 170 0.03 -37.44 -22.05
CA GLU A 170 0.48 -38.60 -22.85
C GLU A 170 -0.50 -39.05 -23.94
N THR A 171 -1.81 -38.79 -23.81
CA THR A 171 -2.78 -39.33 -24.78
C THR A 171 -2.90 -38.54 -26.08
N ARG A 172 -2.37 -37.31 -26.17
CA ARG A 172 -2.45 -36.50 -27.39
C ARG A 172 -1.17 -36.43 -28.20
N ALA A 173 -0.03 -36.80 -27.61
CA ALA A 173 1.25 -36.87 -28.31
C ALA A 173 1.43 -38.19 -29.08
N MET A 174 0.86 -39.30 -28.58
CA MET A 174 0.94 -40.60 -29.25
C MET A 174 -0.02 -40.74 -30.45
N ASP A 175 -1.11 -39.99 -30.52
CA ASP A 175 -2.04 -40.03 -31.66
C ASP A 175 -1.57 -39.22 -32.89
N ALA A 176 -0.50 -38.42 -32.75
CA ALA A 176 0.00 -37.56 -33.84
C ALA A 176 1.16 -38.19 -34.65
N THR A 177 1.63 -39.39 -34.29
CA THR A 177 2.80 -40.04 -34.92
C THR A 177 2.54 -41.45 -35.40
N THR A 178 1.34 -41.71 -35.93
CA THR A 178 1.13 -42.88 -36.77
C THR A 178 1.04 -42.40 -38.21
N ASP A 179 1.88 -42.97 -39.08
CA ASP A 179 1.72 -42.99 -40.55
C ASP A 179 2.54 -41.99 -41.41
N ARG A 180 3.87 -41.94 -41.23
CA ARG A 180 4.80 -41.42 -42.27
C ARG A 180 6.13 -42.18 -42.37
N ALA A 181 6.14 -43.48 -42.02
CA ALA A 181 7.35 -44.30 -42.11
C ALA A 181 7.42 -45.19 -43.37
N ASP A 182 6.51 -45.00 -44.34
CA ASP A 182 6.37 -45.86 -45.53
C ASP A 182 6.67 -45.18 -46.88
N GLU A 183 7.26 -43.98 -46.90
CA GLU A 183 7.84 -43.42 -48.14
C GLU A 183 9.20 -44.06 -48.43
N ASN A 184 9.12 -45.32 -48.87
CA ASN A 184 10.17 -46.05 -49.54
C ASN A 184 10.42 -45.45 -50.93
N VAL A 185 11.29 -44.44 -51.02
CA VAL A 185 11.89 -43.99 -52.29
C VAL A 185 12.94 -45.01 -52.73
N GLY A 186 12.45 -46.12 -53.29
CA GLY A 186 13.25 -47.05 -54.05
C GLY A 186 13.49 -46.55 -55.48
N GLY A 187 14.68 -46.85 -56.00
CA GLY A 187 14.86 -47.12 -57.44
C GLY A 187 15.61 -46.06 -58.27
N LEU A 188 16.93 -46.24 -58.34
CA LEU A 188 17.90 -46.08 -59.46
C LEU A 188 17.33 -45.87 -60.88
N PRO A 189 18.06 -45.25 -61.84
CA PRO A 189 19.52 -45.34 -62.04
C PRO A 189 20.33 -44.04 -62.01
#